data_AF-A0A1L3MX21-F1
#
_entry.id   AF-A0A1L3MX21-F1
#
_cell.length_a   1.000
_cell.length_b   1.000
_cell.length_c   1.000
_cell.angle_alpha   90.00
_cell.angle_beta   90.00
_cell.angle_gamma   90.00
#
_symmetry.space_group_name_H-M   'P 1'
#
loop_
_entity.id
_entity.type
_entity.pdbx_description
1 polymer ?
#
loop_
_entity_poly.entity_id
_entity_poly.type
_entity_poly.pdbx_seq_one_letter_code
_entity_poly.pdbx_strand_id
1 'polypeptide(L)'
;MVSTTKIAVRGGKQLSSHYTRTAAYLTVFWISYPTVWLLGPSGLGLAQATTELIAFIFLPIFSKVGFSILDLNGLRHLEKGRAL
;
A
#
# COMPACT_ATOMS: atom_id res chain seq x y z
N MET A 1 5.14 21.25 -8.17
CA MET A 1 4.82 19.92 -7.61
C MET A 1 5.51 18.84 -8.43
N VAL A 2 6.73 18.42 -8.05
CA VAL A 2 7.43 17.33 -8.73
C VAL A 2 6.75 16.02 -8.32
N SER A 3 6.00 15.40 -9.24
CA SER A 3 5.37 14.10 -8.99
C SER A 3 6.46 13.09 -8.60
N THR A 4 6.29 12.39 -7.48
CA THR A 4 7.26 11.45 -6.92
C THR A 4 7.68 10.35 -7.90
N THR A 5 6.83 10.06 -8.90
CA THR A 5 7.15 9.21 -10.05
C THR A 5 8.34 9.74 -10.88
N LYS A 6 8.43 11.06 -11.09
CA LYS A 6 9.54 11.68 -11.86
C LYS A 6 10.88 11.55 -11.14
N ILE A 7 10.86 11.51 -9.81
CA ILE A 7 12.07 11.29 -8.99
C ILE A 7 12.48 9.81 -9.05
N ALA A 8 11.52 8.88 -8.96
CA ALA A 8 11.78 7.45 -9.03
C ALA A 8 12.36 7.01 -10.38
N VAL A 9 11.84 7.55 -11.50
CA VAL A 9 12.36 7.27 -12.85
C VAL A 9 13.80 7.76 -13.03
N ARG A 10 14.17 8.88 -12.40
CA ARG A 10 15.53 9.43 -12.43
C ARG A 10 16.53 8.62 -11.61
N GLY A 11 16.09 7.92 -10.57
CA GLY A 11 16.95 7.12 -9.69
C GLY A 11 17.22 5.69 -10.18
N GLY A 12 16.91 5.36 -11.43
CA GLY A 12 17.24 4.09 -12.07
C GLY A 12 16.10 3.07 -12.11
N LYS A 13 16.28 2.04 -12.95
CA LYS A 13 15.23 1.04 -13.27
C LYS A 13 14.74 0.25 -12.05
N GLN A 14 15.65 -0.05 -11.10
CA GLN A 14 15.30 -0.73 -9.85
C GLN A 14 14.44 0.17 -8.95
N LEU A 15 14.83 1.43 -8.73
CA LEU A 15 14.08 2.36 -7.89
C LEU A 15 12.67 2.62 -8.45
N SER A 16 12.55 2.79 -9.76
CA SER A 16 11.24 2.95 -10.42
C SER A 16 10.34 1.72 -10.24
N SER A 17 10.90 0.50 -10.31
CA SER A 17 10.15 -0.74 -10.11
C SER A 17 9.67 -0.89 -8.66
N HIS A 18 10.56 -0.64 -7.69
CA HIS A 18 10.20 -0.65 -6.27
C HIS A 18 9.12 0.39 -5.95
N TYR A 19 9.29 1.63 -6.42
CA TYR A 19 8.30 2.69 -6.26
C TYR A 19 6.93 2.29 -6.81
N THR A 20 6.88 1.71 -8.02
CA THR A 20 5.61 1.30 -8.65
C THR A 20 4.91 0.22 -7.84
N ARG A 21 5.65 -0.77 -7.32
CA ARG A 21 5.10 -1.82 -6.44
C ARG A 21 4.55 -1.24 -5.14
N THR A 22 5.31 -0.37 -4.47
CA THR A 22 4.87 0.26 -3.22
C THR A 22 3.65 1.15 -3.43
N ALA A 23 3.64 1.94 -4.52
CA ALA A 23 2.52 2.81 -4.86
C ALA A 23 1.26 2.00 -5.19
N ALA A 24 1.39 0.90 -5.96
CA ALA A 24 0.26 0.01 -6.25
C ALA A 24 -0.29 -0.62 -4.97
N TYR A 25 0.59 -1.10 -4.07
CA TYR A 25 0.20 -1.66 -2.78
C TYR A 25 -0.61 -0.64 -1.96
N LEU A 26 -0.07 0.57 -1.79
CA LEU A 26 -0.77 1.63 -1.05
C LEU A 26 -2.12 1.98 -1.69
N THR A 27 -2.16 2.09 -3.02
CA THR A 27 -3.39 2.42 -3.76
C THR A 27 -4.48 1.39 -3.52
N VAL A 28 -4.14 0.09 -3.53
CA VAL A 28 -5.10 -0.99 -3.24
C VAL A 28 -5.68 -0.83 -1.84
N PHE A 29 -4.85 -0.70 -0.80
CA PHE A 29 -5.37 -0.53 0.57
C PHE A 29 -6.17 0.75 0.73
N TRP A 30 -5.73 1.83 0.09
CA TRP A 30 -6.42 3.12 0.14
C TRP A 30 -7.82 3.08 -0.47
N ILE A 31 -8.04 2.29 -1.52
CA ILE A 31 -9.37 2.06 -2.10
C ILE A 31 -10.18 1.05 -1.27
N SER A 32 -9.52 0.07 -0.66
CA SER A 32 -10.20 -0.90 0.21
C SER A 32 -10.86 -0.25 1.44
N TYR A 33 -10.26 0.78 2.05
CA TYR A 33 -10.86 1.51 3.18
C TYR A 33 -12.26 2.08 2.89
N PRO A 34 -12.43 2.96 1.89
CA PRO A 34 -13.74 3.49 1.54
C PRO A 34 -14.68 2.41 0.99
N THR A 35 -14.15 1.34 0.38
CA THR A 35 -14.97 0.20 -0.08
C THR A 35 -15.60 -0.53 1.10
N VAL A 36 -14.81 -0.89 2.12
CA VAL A 36 -15.31 -1.54 3.34
C VAL A 36 -16.32 -0.65 4.05
N TRP A 37 -16.02 0.64 4.17
CA TRP A 37 -16.92 1.62 4.77
C TRP A 37 -18.24 1.73 4.01
N LEU A 38 -18.19 1.81 2.68
CA LEU A 38 -19.38 1.91 1.83
C LEU A 38 -20.24 0.64 1.91
N LEU A 39 -19.63 -0.54 2.07
CA LEU A 39 -20.36 -1.80 2.20
C LEU A 39 -20.96 -2.02 3.59
N GLY A 40 -20.41 -1.38 4.62
CA GLY A 40 -20.89 -1.50 6.00
C GLY A 40 -22.27 -0.90 6.26
N PRO A 41 -22.86 -1.14 7.45
CA PRO A 41 -24.08 -0.48 7.91
C PRO A 41 -24.01 1.05 7.88
N SER A 42 -22.80 1.63 7.98
CA SER A 42 -22.58 3.08 7.90
C SER A 42 -22.72 3.65 6.48
N GLY A 43 -22.69 2.79 5.45
CA GLY A 43 -22.85 3.14 4.04
C GLY A 43 -24.14 2.59 3.43
N LEU A 44 -24.03 1.52 2.65
CA LEU A 44 -25.13 0.88 1.92
C LEU A 44 -25.86 -0.21 2.73
N GLY A 45 -25.32 -0.63 3.88
CA GLY A 45 -25.94 -1.65 4.73
C GLY A 45 -25.91 -3.07 4.17
N LEU A 46 -24.99 -3.36 3.25
CA LEU A 46 -24.86 -4.67 2.60
C LEU A 46 -24.10 -5.70 3.45
N ALA A 47 -23.22 -5.23 4.34
CA ALA A 47 -22.46 -6.05 5.27
C ALA A 47 -22.97 -5.88 6.72
N GLN A 48 -22.80 -6.90 7.55
CA GLN A 48 -23.12 -6.83 8.99
C GLN A 48 -22.07 -5.99 9.75
N ALA A 49 -22.48 -5.36 10.85
CA ALA A 49 -21.60 -4.54 11.70
C ALA A 49 -20.35 -5.31 12.18
N THR A 50 -20.50 -6.59 12.48
CA THR A 50 -19.37 -7.46 12.88
C THR A 50 -18.36 -7.62 11.74
N THR A 51 -18.81 -7.76 10.49
CA THR A 51 -17.94 -7.87 9.32
C THR A 51 -17.18 -6.56 9.06
N GLU A 52 -17.85 -5.41 9.19
CA GLU A 52 -17.22 -4.09 9.08
C GLU A 52 -16.12 -3.91 10.14
N LEU A 53 -16.41 -4.23 11.41
CA LEU A 53 -15.43 -4.17 12.50
C LEU A 53 -14.22 -5.06 12.26
N ILE A 54 -14.45 -6.33 11.87
CA ILE A 54 -13.36 -7.26 11.56
C ILE A 54 -12.51 -6.71 10.42
N ALA A 55 -13.12 -6.20 9.35
CA ALA A 55 -12.40 -5.60 8.24
C ALA A 55 -11.56 -4.39 8.69
N PHE A 56 -12.10 -3.50 9.52
CA PHE A 56 -11.34 -2.37 10.08
C PHE A 56 -10.23 -2.76 11.06
N ILE A 57 -10.25 -3.96 11.63
CA ILE A 57 -9.14 -4.49 12.44
C ILE A 57 -8.04 -5.06 11.53
N PHE A 58 -8.41 -5.90 10.57
CA PHE A 58 -7.43 -6.60 9.73
C PHE A 58 -6.81 -5.70 8.66
N LEU A 59 -7.60 -4.82 8.03
CA LEU A 59 -7.12 -3.94 6.95
C LEU A 59 -5.91 -3.09 7.35
N PRO A 60 -5.88 -2.38 8.51
CA PRO A 60 -4.70 -1.65 8.96
C PRO A 60 -3.52 -2.54 9.33
N ILE A 61 -3.76 -3.76 9.83
CA ILE A 61 -2.68 -4.71 10.11
C ILE A 61 -1.97 -5.06 8.81
N PHE A 62 -2.71 -5.47 7.77
CA PHE A 62 -2.12 -5.77 6.48
C PHE A 62 -1.49 -4.53 5.84
N SER A 63 -2.19 -3.39 5.84
CA SER A 63 -1.68 -2.18 5.20
C SER A 63 -0.41 -1.64 5.86
N LYS A 64 -0.24 -1.80 7.19
CA LYS A 64 0.96 -1.34 7.91
C LYS A 64 2.07 -2.38 7.89
N VAL A 65 1.79 -3.61 8.32
CA VAL A 65 2.81 -4.67 8.45
C VAL A 65 3.32 -5.07 7.07
N GLY A 66 2.42 -5.26 6.10
CA GLY A 66 2.80 -5.58 4.74
C GLY A 66 3.55 -4.44 4.05
N PHE A 67 3.18 -3.19 4.31
CA PHE A 67 3.95 -2.03 3.84
C PHE A 67 5.37 -2.02 4.43
N SER A 68 5.52 -2.21 5.75
CA SER A 68 6.85 -2.26 6.39
C SER A 68 7.74 -3.37 5.82
N ILE A 69 7.18 -4.55 5.55
CA ILE A 69 7.93 -5.65 4.94
C ILE A 69 8.33 -5.31 3.49
N LEU A 70 7.41 -4.75 2.71
CA LEU A 70 7.64 -4.40 1.31
C LEU A 70 8.70 -3.30 1.20
N ASP A 71 8.63 -2.29 2.06
CA ASP A 71 9.56 -1.16 2.10
C ASP A 71 10.97 -1.61 2.52
N LEU A 72 11.10 -2.35 3.62
CA LEU A 72 12.39 -2.87 4.10
C LEU A 72 13.05 -3.81 3.10
N ASN A 73 12.28 -4.67 2.44
CA ASN A 73 12.82 -5.56 1.40
C ASN A 73 13.25 -4.78 0.15
N GLY A 74 12.52 -3.72 -0.21
CA GLY A 74 12.90 -2.82 -1.30
C GLY A 74 14.20 -2.10 -1.02
N LEU A 75 14.35 -1.54 0.19
CA LEU A 75 15.56 -0.86 0.64
C LEU A 75 16.79 -1.78 0.60
N ARG A 76 16.68 -3.01 1.11
CA ARG A 76 17.77 -4.00 1.07
C ARG A 76 18.19 -4.38 -0.35
N HIS A 77 17.24 -4.45 -1.29
CA HIS A 77 17.54 -4.74 -2.69
C HIS A 77 18.29 -3.57 -3.35
N LEU A 78 17.86 -2.34 -3.08
CA LEU A 78 18.50 -1.12 -3.59
C LEU A 78 19.91 -0.91 -3.02
N GLU A 79 20.13 -1.24 -1.75
CA GLU A 79 21.43 -1.19 -1.10
C GLU A 79 22.41 -2.18 -1.76
N LYS A 80 21.99 -3.44 -1.95
CA LYS A 80 22.81 -4.45 -2.63
C LYS A 80 23.14 -4.08 -4.09
N GLY A 81 22.20 -3.47 -4.80
CA GLY A 81 22.40 -3.00 -6.17
C GLY A 81 23.35 -1.80 -6.30
N ARG A 82 23.66 -1.09 -5.20
CA ARG A 82 24.64 0.01 -5.16
C ARG A 82 26.06 -0.47 -4.80
N ALA A 83 26.19 -1.64 -4.19
CA ALA A 83 27.46 -2.20 -3.72
C ALA A 83 28.24 -3.00 -4.80
N LEU A 84 27.68 -3.10 -6.02
CA LEU A 84 28.30 -3.68 -7.20
C LEU A 84 28.49 -2.59 -8.26
#